data_AF-A0A7Y7P3G2-F1
#
_entry.id   AF-A0A7Y7P3G2-F1
#
_cell.length_a   1.000
_cell.length_b   1.000
_cell.length_c   1.000
_cell.angle_alpha   90.00
_cell.angle_beta   90.00
_cell.angle_gamma   90.00
#
_symmetry.space_group_name_H-M   'P 1'
#
loop_
_entity.id
_entity.type
_entity.pdbx_description
1 polymer ?
#
loop_
_entity_poly.entity_id
_entity_poly.type
_entity_poly.pdbx_seq_one_letter_code
_entity_poly.pdbx_strand_id
1 'polypeptide(L)'
;MDRNTIIGIVLIFGILILFGYLNTPSKEQVAAQQRKNDSIARVNAEMLQQQKASEIEKGNTKSDSTHRKEQEKQLGSFASSLSGEKRMITLENDLMKVKVSTLGGRIYSVELKKYKTYDGQPLILFNGDENSFGLQFWGNNNDIQTQNLYFAPNRADSVIKVQGSEPQKLTMRLSAGANSYIDYIYTLKADSYLMDFDIHFSGMASVFSGKVNSIDLNWFSTMPQLEKGAQNETRYTSIFYNYPNEEYEEIASSGSTTKKDITTKIKWVAFKHQFFSSILVAKSDFANANFVSAASNDPKSLRNFSARLSLPIQDGNNETVSLNFFFGPNHFKTLQSYNLGFEKVVPLGKWIIKWINRYVIIPVFNILGSRIASYGLIIFLLTLLIKLVLFPLTYKSYLSSAKMRVLKPQVDEINKKYPNKADAIKKQQTVMALYRKVGVNPMGGCIPMLIQFPFLIAMFRFFPASFELRQQSFLWAEDLSSYDSILNLPFTIPQFGAHISLFTLLMAVALFITSKMNADQMGDTNAQLPGMKFMMIYLMPVMMIVWFNNYASGLSYYYFLSNMFTLGQTLLIRRFVDDEAILAKLHENAKKPVKKSRFQEKLEQIAKQQEIQKGKRK
;
A
#
# COMPACT_ATOMS: atom_id res chain seq x y z
N MET A 1 20.83 2.89 -36.36
CA MET A 1 20.19 3.89 -35.47
C MET A 1 20.52 5.24 -36.06
N ASP A 2 19.53 6.02 -36.51
CA ASP A 2 19.81 7.26 -37.23
C ASP A 2 20.52 8.28 -36.34
N ARG A 3 21.41 9.09 -36.93
CA ARG A 3 22.13 10.18 -36.26
C ARG A 3 21.18 11.06 -35.45
N ASN A 4 19.99 11.30 -35.96
CA ASN A 4 18.94 12.10 -35.32
C ASN A 4 18.36 11.43 -34.05
N THR A 5 18.33 10.10 -33.98
CA THR A 5 17.89 9.36 -32.79
C THR A 5 18.94 9.40 -31.68
N ILE A 6 20.22 9.31 -32.04
CA ILE A 6 21.35 9.44 -31.09
C ILE A 6 21.40 10.87 -30.56
N ILE A 7 21.27 11.86 -31.44
CA ILE A 7 21.21 13.28 -31.06
C ILE A 7 19.99 13.56 -30.15
N GLY A 8 18.84 12.95 -30.43
CA GLY A 8 17.65 13.05 -29.58
C GLY A 8 17.86 12.49 -28.17
N ILE A 9 18.52 11.34 -28.03
CA ILE A 9 18.82 10.73 -26.73
C ILE A 9 19.84 11.59 -25.96
N VAL A 10 20.89 12.07 -26.64
CA VAL A 10 21.90 12.95 -26.04
C VAL A 10 21.28 14.29 -25.61
N LEU A 11 20.37 14.86 -26.39
CA LEU A 11 19.65 16.08 -26.04
C LEU A 11 18.71 15.87 -24.84
N ILE A 12 18.03 14.72 -24.74
CA ILE A 12 17.16 14.42 -23.60
C ILE A 12 17.99 14.21 -22.33
N PHE A 13 19.10 13.47 -22.42
CA PHE A 13 20.04 13.34 -21.31
C PHE A 13 20.61 14.70 -20.92
N GLY A 14 20.96 15.54 -21.90
CA GLY A 14 21.40 16.91 -21.69
C GLY A 14 20.34 17.78 -21.02
N ILE A 15 19.07 17.70 -21.44
CA ILE A 15 17.96 18.45 -20.84
C ILE A 15 17.67 17.97 -19.43
N LEU A 16 17.74 16.67 -19.14
CA LEU A 16 17.55 16.14 -17.79
C LEU A 16 18.69 16.56 -16.85
N ILE A 17 19.93 16.58 -17.34
CA ILE A 17 21.09 17.10 -16.59
C ILE A 17 20.95 18.61 -16.40
N LEU A 18 20.54 19.37 -17.42
CA LEU A 18 20.34 20.81 -17.35
C LEU A 18 19.18 21.18 -16.43
N PHE A 19 18.09 20.41 -16.43
CA PHE A 19 16.95 20.57 -15.52
C PHE A 19 17.34 20.21 -14.10
N GLY A 20 18.14 19.16 -13.90
CA GLY A 20 18.73 18.82 -12.61
C GLY A 20 19.66 19.94 -12.09
N TYR A 21 20.48 20.52 -12.96
CA TYR A 21 21.39 21.61 -12.63
C TYR A 21 20.65 22.94 -12.34
N LEU A 22 19.65 23.29 -13.15
CA LEU A 22 18.84 24.51 -12.99
C LEU A 22 17.92 24.45 -11.76
N ASN A 23 17.49 23.25 -11.36
CA ASN A 23 16.72 23.03 -10.12
C ASN A 23 17.58 22.64 -8.91
N THR A 24 18.91 22.72 -9.02
CA THR A 24 19.75 22.66 -7.82
C THR A 24 19.48 23.93 -7.01
N PRO A 25 19.09 23.84 -5.73
CA PRO A 25 18.79 25.02 -4.93
C PRO A 25 20.00 25.96 -4.92
N SER A 26 19.76 27.26 -5.13
CA SER A 26 20.84 28.24 -5.24
C SER A 26 21.65 28.28 -3.93
N LYS A 27 22.94 28.66 -4.01
CA LYS A 27 23.81 28.77 -2.82
C LYS A 27 23.19 29.64 -1.71
N GLU A 28 22.37 30.62 -2.06
CA GLU A 28 21.62 31.46 -1.11
C GLU A 28 20.46 30.72 -0.45
N GLN A 29 19.74 29.86 -1.17
CA GLN A 29 18.68 29.02 -0.61
C GLN A 29 19.26 27.92 0.28
N VAL A 30 20.38 27.31 -0.12
CA VAL A 30 21.12 26.36 0.73
C VAL A 30 21.67 27.06 1.98
N ALA A 31 22.21 28.27 1.85
CA ALA A 31 22.67 29.07 3.00
C ALA A 31 21.51 29.57 3.88
N ALA A 32 20.32 29.81 3.34
CA ALA A 32 19.12 30.15 4.10
C ALA A 32 18.55 28.91 4.82
N GLN A 33 18.59 27.75 4.18
CA GLN A 33 18.21 26.46 4.77
C GLN A 33 19.21 26.05 5.86
N GLN A 34 20.52 26.25 5.64
CA GLN A 34 21.57 26.08 6.64
C GLN A 34 21.39 27.07 7.78
N ARG A 35 21.15 28.37 7.52
CA ARG A 35 20.84 29.34 8.59
C ARG A 35 19.59 28.96 9.39
N LYS A 36 18.56 28.41 8.75
CA LYS A 36 17.37 27.87 9.44
C LYS A 36 17.69 26.63 10.25
N ASN A 37 18.45 25.69 9.70
CA ASN A 37 18.86 24.46 10.39
C ASN A 37 19.82 24.76 11.54
N ASP A 38 20.73 25.72 11.39
CA ASP A 38 21.65 26.19 12.43
C ASP A 38 20.91 26.96 13.52
N SER A 39 19.88 27.74 13.15
CA SER A 39 18.97 28.36 14.12
C SER A 39 18.14 27.31 14.87
N ILE A 40 17.63 26.28 14.18
CA ILE A 40 16.91 25.16 14.81
C ILE A 40 17.85 24.32 15.68
N ALA A 41 19.09 24.10 15.25
CA ALA A 41 20.11 23.38 16.01
C ALA A 41 20.55 24.19 17.25
N ARG A 42 20.65 25.52 17.14
CA ARG A 42 20.88 26.41 18.30
C ARG A 42 19.70 26.39 19.25
N VAL A 43 18.47 26.49 18.77
CA VAL A 43 17.27 26.39 19.62
C VAL A 43 17.18 25.02 20.27
N ASN A 44 17.48 23.93 19.55
CA ASN A 44 17.53 22.59 20.10
C ASN A 44 18.69 22.41 21.10
N ALA A 45 19.84 23.04 20.87
CA ALA A 45 20.98 23.03 21.80
C ALA A 45 20.69 23.87 23.05
N GLU A 46 20.03 25.01 22.90
CA GLU A 46 19.52 25.85 24.01
C GLU A 46 18.43 25.11 24.78
N MET A 47 17.53 24.38 24.10
CA MET A 47 16.55 23.49 24.72
C MET A 47 17.19 22.30 25.42
N LEU A 48 18.25 21.69 24.85
CA LEU A 48 19.02 20.62 25.50
C LEU A 48 19.83 21.14 26.69
N GLN A 49 20.34 22.37 26.63
CA GLN A 49 20.98 23.04 27.75
C GLN A 49 19.96 23.43 28.83
N GLN A 50 18.75 23.85 28.46
CA GLN A 50 17.65 24.07 29.40
C GLN A 50 17.12 22.76 29.99
N GLN A 51 17.09 21.66 29.23
CA GLN A 51 16.76 20.32 29.74
C GLN A 51 17.87 19.80 30.66
N LYS A 52 19.14 19.98 30.31
CA LYS A 52 20.27 19.64 31.20
C LYS A 52 20.32 20.54 32.43
N ALA A 53 20.01 21.83 32.32
CA ALA A 53 19.89 22.74 33.46
C ALA A 53 18.68 22.38 34.34
N SER A 54 17.56 21.96 33.74
CA SER A 54 16.39 21.44 34.45
C SER A 54 16.63 20.05 35.08
N GLU A 55 17.51 19.23 34.50
CA GLU A 55 17.98 17.96 35.08
C GLU A 55 18.99 18.19 36.22
N ILE A 56 19.83 19.22 36.11
CA ILE A 56 20.76 19.66 37.17
C ILE A 56 19.98 20.32 38.33
N GLU A 57 18.91 21.07 38.07
CA GLU A 57 17.99 21.57 39.10
C GLU A 57 17.15 20.46 39.75
N LYS A 58 16.74 19.42 38.98
CA LYS A 58 16.09 18.22 39.53
C LYS A 58 17.05 17.31 40.31
N GLY A 59 18.37 17.50 40.14
CA GLY A 59 19.42 16.77 40.86
C GLY A 59 19.75 17.33 42.25
N ASN A 60 19.20 18.49 42.65
CA ASN A 60 19.45 19.06 43.97
C ASN A 60 18.19 18.98 44.85
N THR A 61 18.17 17.93 45.66
CA THR A 61 17.21 17.60 46.71
C THR A 61 16.85 18.78 47.62
N LYS A 62 15.60 19.26 47.54
CA LYS A 62 14.70 19.69 48.64
C LYS A 62 13.42 20.38 48.07
N SER A 63 12.52 19.62 47.44
CA SER A 63 11.13 20.08 47.15
C SER A 63 10.10 18.93 47.03
N ASP A 64 10.47 17.71 47.42
CA ASP A 64 9.72 16.51 47.00
C ASP A 64 8.45 16.25 47.83
N SER A 65 8.39 16.71 49.09
CA SER A 65 7.24 16.44 49.96
C SER A 65 5.98 17.26 49.64
N THR A 66 6.14 18.46 49.06
CA THR A 66 5.02 19.39 48.84
C THR A 66 4.37 19.15 47.48
N HIS A 67 5.15 18.90 46.42
CA HIS A 67 4.64 18.50 45.11
C HIS A 67 3.92 17.15 45.15
N ARG A 68 4.44 16.19 45.93
CA ARG A 68 3.79 14.90 46.13
C ARG A 68 2.45 15.01 46.86
N LYS A 69 2.35 15.85 47.89
CA LYS A 69 1.08 16.13 48.58
C LYS A 69 0.06 16.83 47.68
N GLU A 70 0.50 17.73 46.79
CA GLU A 70 -0.37 18.40 45.81
C GLU A 70 -0.88 17.40 44.75
N GLN A 71 -0.03 16.48 44.28
CA GLN A 71 -0.40 15.42 43.32
C GLN A 71 -1.28 14.33 43.94
N GLU A 72 -1.03 13.94 45.20
CA GLU A 72 -1.89 13.02 45.97
C GLU A 72 -3.29 13.64 46.19
N LYS A 73 -3.37 14.97 46.37
CA LYS A 73 -4.63 15.72 46.46
C LYS A 73 -5.37 15.85 45.13
N GLN A 74 -4.66 15.86 44.00
CA GLN A 74 -5.22 15.96 42.64
C GLN A 74 -5.70 14.62 42.06
N LEU A 75 -5.14 13.46 42.42
CA LEU A 75 -5.56 12.18 41.82
C LEU A 75 -6.43 11.30 42.72
N GLY A 76 -6.68 11.74 43.96
CA GLY A 76 -7.60 11.13 44.91
C GLY A 76 -7.37 9.61 45.04
N SER A 77 -8.39 8.83 44.68
CA SER A 77 -8.40 7.37 44.63
C SER A 77 -7.17 6.70 44.00
N PHE A 78 -6.50 7.35 43.03
CA PHE A 78 -5.36 6.78 42.30
C PHE A 78 -3.99 7.24 42.81
N ALA A 79 -3.94 8.01 43.89
CA ALA A 79 -2.68 8.55 44.43
C ALA A 79 -1.62 7.48 44.70
N SER A 80 -2.03 6.29 45.18
CA SER A 80 -1.13 5.15 45.41
C SER A 80 -0.50 4.58 44.14
N SER A 81 -1.11 4.83 42.98
CA SER A 81 -0.66 4.33 41.67
C SER A 81 0.23 5.34 40.93
N LEU A 82 0.54 6.50 41.51
CA LEU A 82 1.46 7.49 40.92
C LEU A 82 2.93 7.07 41.01
N SER A 83 3.29 6.36 42.08
CA SER A 83 4.65 5.91 42.35
C SER A 83 4.70 4.40 42.31
N GLY A 84 5.60 3.87 41.49
CA GLY A 84 5.84 2.44 41.36
C GLY A 84 7.14 2.18 40.62
N GLU A 85 7.52 0.91 40.54
CA GLU A 85 8.69 0.51 39.78
C GLU A 85 8.28 0.12 38.35
N LYS A 86 8.93 0.73 37.34
CA LYS A 86 8.74 0.36 35.93
C LYS A 86 9.44 -0.98 35.67
N ARG A 87 8.66 -2.06 35.66
CA ARG A 87 9.11 -3.42 35.35
C ARG A 87 8.46 -3.90 34.07
N MET A 88 9.13 -4.82 33.38
CA MET A 88 8.64 -5.44 32.15
C MET A 88 8.34 -6.91 32.39
N ILE A 89 7.12 -7.32 32.09
CA ILE A 89 6.67 -8.71 32.18
C ILE A 89 6.47 -9.22 30.76
N THR A 90 7.12 -10.34 30.43
CA THR A 90 7.05 -10.93 29.10
C THR A 90 6.03 -12.04 29.07
N LEU A 91 5.01 -11.93 28.21
CA LEU A 91 4.10 -13.02 27.86
C LEU A 91 4.48 -13.55 26.47
N GLU A 92 4.80 -14.84 26.36
CA GLU A 92 5.29 -15.40 25.08
C GLU A 92 4.73 -16.78 24.74
N ASN A 93 4.54 -17.02 23.45
CA ASN A 93 4.23 -18.32 22.85
C ASN A 93 5.23 -18.62 21.71
N ASP A 94 4.96 -19.60 20.86
CA ASP A 94 5.86 -19.97 19.75
C ASP A 94 5.89 -18.94 18.61
N LEU A 95 4.89 -18.07 18.53
CA LEU A 95 4.70 -17.12 17.44
C LEU A 95 5.18 -15.71 17.78
N MET A 96 4.96 -15.25 19.01
CA MET A 96 5.20 -13.88 19.43
C MET A 96 5.66 -13.75 20.89
N LYS A 97 6.32 -12.64 21.16
CA LYS A 97 6.77 -12.22 22.49
C LYS A 97 6.24 -10.82 22.77
N VAL A 98 5.36 -10.73 23.75
CA VAL A 98 4.67 -9.50 24.16
C VAL A 98 5.26 -9.04 25.48
N LYS A 99 5.84 -7.84 25.54
CA LYS A 99 6.28 -7.24 26.80
C LYS A 99 5.21 -6.28 27.29
N VAL A 100 4.80 -6.43 28.54
CA VAL A 100 3.83 -5.56 29.22
C VAL A 100 4.58 -4.77 30.30
N SER A 101 4.37 -3.46 30.33
CA SER A 101 4.96 -2.55 31.30
C SER A 101 4.02 -2.37 32.50
N THR A 102 4.57 -2.35 33.72
CA THR A 102 3.82 -1.95 34.92
C THR A 102 3.38 -0.49 34.84
N LEU A 103 4.18 0.40 34.24
CA LEU A 103 3.74 1.75 33.92
C LEU A 103 2.75 1.72 32.75
N GLY A 104 1.55 2.24 32.98
CA GLY A 104 0.41 2.24 32.07
C GLY A 104 -0.31 0.90 31.97
N GLY A 105 0.20 -0.16 32.61
CA GLY A 105 -0.31 -1.52 32.45
C GLY A 105 -0.28 -2.00 31.00
N ARG A 106 0.47 -1.33 30.12
CA ARG A 106 0.33 -1.36 28.66
C ARG A 106 1.29 -2.33 28.00
N ILE A 107 0.95 -2.77 26.80
CA ILE A 107 1.87 -3.47 25.89
C ILE A 107 2.97 -2.48 25.47
N TYR A 108 4.20 -2.83 25.82
CA TYR A 108 5.41 -2.05 25.60
C TYR A 108 6.10 -2.40 24.28
N SER A 109 6.15 -3.69 23.94
CA SER A 109 6.72 -4.15 22.67
C SER A 109 6.10 -5.48 22.24
N VAL A 110 6.01 -5.70 20.93
CA VAL A 110 5.62 -6.99 20.36
C VAL A 110 6.64 -7.43 19.31
N GLU A 111 7.28 -8.57 19.56
CA GLU A 111 8.21 -9.24 18.64
C GLU A 111 7.53 -10.46 18.02
N LEU A 112 7.60 -10.61 16.69
CA LEU A 112 7.10 -11.79 15.98
C LEU A 112 8.27 -12.75 15.69
N LYS A 113 8.32 -13.86 16.43
CA LYS A 113 9.48 -14.77 16.50
C LYS A 113 9.84 -15.45 15.19
N LYS A 114 8.85 -15.63 14.30
CA LYS A 114 9.03 -16.30 13.00
C LYS A 114 9.58 -15.37 11.91
N TYR A 115 9.79 -14.08 12.20
CA TYR A 115 10.12 -13.09 11.19
C TYR A 115 11.30 -12.20 11.60
N LYS A 116 11.99 -11.68 10.59
CA LYS A 116 13.09 -10.74 10.73
C LYS A 116 12.84 -9.51 9.88
N THR A 117 13.43 -8.38 10.24
CA THR A 117 13.49 -7.17 9.42
C THR A 117 14.41 -7.38 8.20
N TYR A 118 14.41 -6.44 7.25
CA TYR A 118 15.23 -6.52 6.04
C TYR A 118 16.74 -6.57 6.28
N ASP A 119 17.22 -6.06 7.42
CA ASP A 119 18.61 -6.08 7.87
C ASP A 119 18.93 -7.29 8.77
N GLY A 120 17.99 -8.23 8.93
CA GLY A 120 18.18 -9.49 9.65
C GLY A 120 17.98 -9.42 11.16
N GLN A 121 17.53 -8.28 11.70
CA GLN A 121 17.19 -8.12 13.12
C GLN A 121 15.83 -8.78 13.46
N PRO A 122 15.54 -9.05 14.74
CA PRO A 122 14.22 -9.52 15.17
C PRO A 122 13.11 -8.55 14.73
N LEU A 123 11.99 -9.08 14.22
CA LEU A 123 10.88 -8.25 13.78
C LEU A 123 10.04 -7.76 14.97
N ILE A 124 10.18 -6.48 15.31
CA ILE A 124 9.44 -5.83 16.40
C ILE A 124 8.46 -4.82 15.80
N LEU A 125 7.16 -4.99 16.05
CA LEU A 125 6.11 -4.15 15.46
C LEU A 125 6.11 -2.71 15.99
N PHE A 126 6.48 -2.56 17.26
CA PHE A 126 6.69 -1.30 17.96
C PHE A 126 7.44 -1.60 19.26
N ASN A 127 8.16 -0.63 19.80
CA ASN A 127 8.95 -0.79 21.02
C ASN A 127 8.96 0.51 21.82
N GLY A 128 9.04 0.43 23.14
CA GLY A 128 9.34 1.63 23.91
C GLY A 128 8.13 2.46 24.32
N ASP A 129 8.42 3.74 24.51
CA ASP A 129 7.42 4.78 24.74
C ASP A 129 6.83 5.33 23.42
N GLU A 130 7.31 4.82 22.29
CA GLU A 130 6.77 5.04 20.93
C GLU A 130 5.44 4.29 20.68
N ASN A 131 5.03 3.40 21.58
CA ASN A 131 3.67 2.90 21.66
C ASN A 131 3.10 3.31 22.99
N SER A 132 1.85 3.77 23.05
CA SER A 132 1.16 3.98 24.31
C SER A 132 -0.31 3.63 24.16
N PHE A 133 -0.90 3.07 25.20
CA PHE A 133 -2.36 3.04 25.28
C PHE A 133 -2.80 3.11 26.73
N GLY A 134 -3.99 3.63 26.93
CA GLY A 134 -4.62 3.71 28.22
C GLY A 134 -6.03 4.29 28.10
N LEU A 135 -6.82 4.02 29.12
CA LEU A 135 -8.10 4.66 29.35
C LEU A 135 -7.90 6.12 29.78
N GLN A 136 -8.79 6.98 29.30
CA GLN A 136 -8.99 8.35 29.71
C GLN A 136 -10.44 8.53 30.16
N PHE A 137 -10.65 8.99 31.39
CA PHE A 137 -11.98 9.26 31.95
C PHE A 137 -11.90 10.31 33.06
N TRP A 138 -13.03 10.98 33.30
CA TRP A 138 -13.18 11.87 34.44
C TRP A 138 -13.54 11.09 35.70
N GLY A 139 -12.70 11.20 36.73
CA GLY A 139 -12.93 10.59 38.04
C GLY A 139 -12.41 11.47 39.17
N ASN A 140 -13.14 11.55 40.27
CA ASN A 140 -12.84 12.45 41.40
C ASN A 140 -12.55 13.91 40.97
N ASN A 141 -13.28 14.43 39.98
CA ASN A 141 -13.11 15.77 39.37
C ASN A 141 -11.77 16.00 38.65
N ASN A 142 -11.10 14.93 38.22
CA ASN A 142 -9.83 15.02 37.49
C ASN A 142 -9.86 14.15 36.23
N ASP A 143 -9.07 14.54 35.22
CA ASP A 143 -8.86 13.74 34.01
C ASP A 143 -7.85 12.63 34.29
N ILE A 144 -8.34 11.41 34.50
CA ILE A 144 -7.52 10.24 34.81
C ILE A 144 -7.02 9.63 33.51
N GLN A 145 -5.70 9.57 33.35
CA GLN A 145 -5.03 8.94 32.21
C GLN A 145 -4.22 7.75 32.70
N THR A 146 -4.78 6.55 32.54
CA THR A 146 -4.19 5.31 33.08
C THR A 146 -2.81 4.99 32.52
N GLN A 147 -2.47 5.46 31.32
CA GLN A 147 -1.15 5.30 30.70
C GLN A 147 0.01 5.88 31.54
N ASN A 148 -0.29 6.84 32.43
CA ASN A 148 0.69 7.51 33.30
C ASN A 148 0.75 6.89 34.72
N LEU A 149 -0.05 5.85 35.00
CA LEU A 149 -0.18 5.25 36.33
C LEU A 149 0.47 3.87 36.37
N TYR A 150 0.94 3.46 37.54
CA TYR A 150 1.52 2.14 37.77
C TYR A 150 0.45 1.11 38.11
N PHE A 151 0.53 -0.03 37.44
CA PHE A 151 -0.30 -1.19 37.66
C PHE A 151 0.50 -2.27 38.41
N ALA A 152 -0.14 -2.92 39.37
CA ALA A 152 0.41 -4.04 40.12
C ALA A 152 0.10 -5.37 39.40
N PRO A 153 1.11 -6.16 39.03
CA PRO A 153 0.88 -7.48 38.43
C PRO A 153 0.38 -8.48 39.47
N ASN A 154 -0.50 -9.40 39.07
CA ASN A 154 -0.97 -10.49 39.93
C ASN A 154 0.07 -11.60 40.16
N ARG A 155 1.20 -11.57 39.44
CA ARG A 155 2.27 -12.56 39.49
C ARG A 155 3.63 -11.85 39.61
N ALA A 156 4.58 -12.50 40.28
CA ALA A 156 5.95 -12.02 40.40
C ALA A 156 6.84 -12.41 39.19
N ASP A 157 6.37 -13.32 38.34
CA ASP A 157 7.12 -13.83 37.20
C ASP A 157 7.45 -12.71 36.21
N SER A 158 8.72 -12.58 35.82
CA SER A 158 9.14 -11.65 34.77
C SER A 158 8.91 -12.20 33.35
N VAL A 159 8.78 -13.52 33.20
CA VAL A 159 8.53 -14.21 31.94
C VAL A 159 7.48 -15.31 32.15
N ILE A 160 6.38 -15.23 31.40
CA ILE A 160 5.27 -16.16 31.40
C ILE A 160 5.23 -16.78 29.99
N LYS A 161 5.60 -18.06 29.90
CA LYS A 161 5.58 -18.81 28.63
C LYS A 161 4.33 -19.66 28.57
N VAL A 162 3.66 -19.67 27.42
CA VAL A 162 2.59 -20.63 27.15
C VAL A 162 3.22 -22.02 26.98
N GLN A 163 2.86 -22.96 27.85
CA GLN A 163 3.32 -24.35 27.81
C GLN A 163 2.13 -25.26 27.49
N GLY A 164 2.29 -26.13 26.49
CA GLY A 164 1.21 -27.02 26.03
C GLY A 164 0.06 -26.25 25.39
N SER A 165 -1.18 -26.71 25.60
CA SER A 165 -2.39 -26.12 25.01
C SER A 165 -3.10 -25.09 25.89
N GLU A 166 -2.70 -24.96 27.17
CA GLU A 166 -3.39 -24.10 28.14
C GLU A 166 -3.01 -22.63 27.99
N PRO A 167 -3.97 -21.71 27.81
CA PRO A 167 -3.67 -20.28 27.69
C PRO A 167 -3.11 -19.70 28.98
N GLN A 168 -2.15 -18.78 28.87
CA GLN A 168 -1.58 -18.08 30.01
C GLN A 168 -2.20 -16.71 30.18
N LYS A 169 -2.41 -16.32 31.45
CA LYS A 169 -3.05 -15.06 31.83
C LYS A 169 -2.12 -14.19 32.67
N LEU A 170 -2.10 -12.90 32.38
CA LEU A 170 -1.45 -11.85 33.16
C LEU A 170 -2.48 -10.78 33.51
N THR A 171 -2.68 -10.52 34.80
CA THR A 171 -3.55 -9.43 35.26
C THR A 171 -2.71 -8.30 35.80
N MET A 172 -2.92 -7.11 35.27
CA MET A 172 -2.34 -5.85 35.73
C MET A 172 -3.44 -5.05 36.41
N ARG A 173 -3.30 -4.78 37.71
CA ARG A 173 -4.31 -4.08 38.51
C ARG A 173 -3.93 -2.63 38.74
N LEU A 174 -4.82 -1.71 38.40
CA LEU A 174 -4.77 -0.32 38.82
C LEU A 174 -5.72 -0.12 40.00
N SER A 175 -5.18 0.23 41.16
CA SER A 175 -5.95 0.41 42.39
C SER A 175 -6.53 1.82 42.47
N ALA A 176 -7.83 1.91 42.78
CA ALA A 176 -8.57 3.15 43.03
C ALA A 176 -9.14 3.23 44.47
N GLY A 177 -8.79 2.25 45.33
CA GLY A 177 -9.29 2.16 46.70
C GLY A 177 -9.24 0.71 47.19
N ALA A 178 -9.80 0.44 48.38
CA ALA A 178 -9.80 -0.90 48.96
C ALA A 178 -10.60 -1.92 48.12
N ASN A 179 -11.73 -1.50 47.55
CA ASN A 179 -12.66 -2.34 46.78
C ASN A 179 -12.91 -1.79 45.36
N SER A 180 -12.13 -0.80 44.92
CA SER A 180 -12.30 -0.14 43.62
C SER A 180 -11.02 -0.28 42.81
N TYR A 181 -11.09 -0.88 41.62
CA TYR A 181 -9.91 -1.10 40.77
C TYR A 181 -10.29 -1.34 39.31
N ILE A 182 -9.29 -1.18 38.44
CA ILE A 182 -9.34 -1.57 37.02
C ILE A 182 -8.30 -2.67 36.78
N ASP A 183 -8.74 -3.82 36.28
CA ASP A 183 -7.86 -4.92 35.90
C ASP A 183 -7.74 -4.99 34.38
N TYR A 184 -6.50 -4.95 33.90
CA TYR A 184 -6.12 -5.28 32.52
C TYR A 184 -5.68 -6.74 32.48
N ILE A 185 -6.46 -7.58 31.80
CA ILE A 185 -6.27 -9.03 31.76
C ILE A 185 -5.83 -9.43 30.35
N TYR A 186 -4.56 -9.80 30.21
CA TYR A 186 -3.97 -10.30 28.98
C TYR A 186 -3.99 -11.82 28.96
N THR A 187 -4.58 -12.43 27.94
CA THR A 187 -4.61 -13.89 27.77
C THR A 187 -3.99 -14.30 26.45
N LEU A 188 -2.94 -15.13 26.49
CA LEU A 188 -2.22 -15.62 25.31
C LEU A 188 -2.36 -17.14 25.15
N LYS A 189 -2.71 -17.57 23.93
CA LYS A 189 -2.83 -18.99 23.52
C LYS A 189 -1.55 -19.45 22.80
N ALA A 190 -1.29 -20.76 22.75
CA ALA A 190 -0.02 -21.32 22.28
C ALA A 190 0.28 -21.05 20.79
N ASP A 191 -0.71 -21.24 19.92
CA ASP A 191 -0.55 -21.10 18.46
C ASP A 191 -1.49 -20.02 17.89
N SER A 192 -1.39 -18.82 18.45
CA SER A 192 -2.25 -17.69 18.06
C SER A 192 -1.49 -16.38 18.05
N TYR A 193 -1.71 -15.58 17.01
CA TYR A 193 -1.34 -14.17 16.95
C TYR A 193 -2.39 -13.26 17.60
N LEU A 194 -3.55 -13.83 17.96
CA LEU A 194 -4.62 -13.18 18.70
C LEU A 194 -4.40 -13.37 20.21
N MET A 195 -4.37 -12.26 20.93
CA MET A 195 -4.30 -12.15 22.38
C MET A 195 -5.58 -11.50 22.89
N ASP A 196 -6.22 -12.11 23.87
CA ASP A 196 -7.42 -11.53 24.49
C ASP A 196 -6.98 -10.43 25.47
N PHE A 197 -7.69 -9.31 25.48
CA PHE A 197 -7.44 -8.17 26.35
C PHE A 197 -8.77 -7.73 26.97
N ASP A 198 -9.03 -8.18 28.19
CA ASP A 198 -10.23 -7.81 28.93
C ASP A 198 -9.90 -6.68 29.90
N ILE A 199 -10.76 -5.67 29.94
CA ILE A 199 -10.72 -4.58 30.92
C ILE A 199 -11.85 -4.81 31.90
N HIS A 200 -11.51 -5.13 33.14
CA HIS A 200 -12.48 -5.36 34.20
C HIS A 200 -12.53 -4.18 35.16
N PHE A 201 -13.72 -3.62 35.36
CA PHE A 201 -14.00 -2.55 36.31
C PHE A 201 -14.71 -3.14 37.52
N SER A 202 -14.15 -2.91 38.71
CA SER A 202 -14.75 -3.33 39.98
C SER A 202 -14.86 -2.12 40.89
N GLY A 203 -16.06 -1.84 41.42
CA GLY A 203 -16.32 -0.73 42.33
C GLY A 203 -15.99 0.67 41.78
N MET A 204 -15.94 0.85 40.45
CA MET A 204 -15.52 2.12 39.84
C MET A 204 -16.65 3.16 39.73
N ALA A 205 -17.91 2.75 39.90
CA ALA A 205 -19.06 3.65 39.88
C ALA A 205 -18.94 4.83 40.88
N SER A 206 -18.30 4.60 42.04
CA SER A 206 -18.06 5.64 43.05
C SER A 206 -16.84 6.53 42.75
N VAL A 207 -15.98 6.11 41.81
CA VAL A 207 -14.77 6.85 41.41
C VAL A 207 -15.05 7.75 40.22
N PHE A 208 -15.97 7.33 39.33
CA PHE A 208 -16.40 8.13 38.20
C PHE A 208 -17.15 9.39 38.64
N SER A 209 -16.88 10.51 37.95
CA SER A 209 -17.60 11.76 38.17
C SER A 209 -18.97 11.73 37.48
N GLY A 210 -19.95 11.12 38.15
CA GLY A 210 -21.33 11.00 37.65
C GLY A 210 -21.55 9.77 36.75
N LYS A 211 -22.67 9.77 36.02
CA LYS A 211 -23.02 8.64 35.13
C LYS A 211 -22.17 8.67 33.87
N VAL A 212 -21.29 7.68 33.72
CA VAL A 212 -20.41 7.52 32.56
C VAL A 212 -20.99 6.41 31.67
N ASN A 213 -21.35 6.77 30.43
CA ASN A 213 -21.86 5.80 29.45
C ASN A 213 -20.76 5.29 28.49
N SER A 214 -19.59 5.93 28.51
CA SER A 214 -18.44 5.52 27.70
C SER A 214 -17.13 6.03 28.27
N ILE A 215 -16.06 5.27 28.06
CA ILE A 215 -14.68 5.65 28.40
C ILE A 215 -13.83 5.65 27.13
N ASP A 216 -12.93 6.62 27.00
CA ASP A 216 -12.04 6.66 25.84
C ASP A 216 -10.81 5.78 26.07
N LEU A 217 -10.55 4.87 25.14
CA LEU A 217 -9.28 4.17 25.00
C LEU A 217 -8.43 4.93 23.99
N ASN A 218 -7.38 5.58 24.46
CA ASN A 218 -6.38 6.20 23.61
C ASN A 218 -5.33 5.14 23.25
N TRP A 219 -5.03 4.98 21.97
CA TRP A 219 -3.95 4.13 21.46
C TRP A 219 -3.10 4.94 20.48
N PHE A 220 -1.81 5.05 20.79
CA PHE A 220 -0.80 5.69 19.96
C PHE A 220 0.29 4.69 19.62
N SER A 221 0.81 4.78 18.40
CA SER A 221 1.95 3.97 17.98
C SER A 221 2.72 4.66 16.86
N THR A 222 4.03 4.78 17.01
CA THR A 222 4.96 5.13 15.94
C THR A 222 5.33 3.85 15.18
N MET A 223 5.15 3.91 13.86
CA MET A 223 5.38 2.78 12.95
C MET A 223 6.86 2.74 12.55
N PRO A 224 7.67 1.79 13.01
CA PRO A 224 9.06 1.66 12.59
C PRO A 224 9.15 1.21 11.12
N GLN A 225 10.27 1.50 10.46
CA GLN A 225 10.59 0.90 9.17
C GLN A 225 10.99 -0.58 9.35
N LEU A 226 10.27 -1.51 8.71
CA LEU A 226 10.54 -2.95 8.79
C LEU A 226 11.12 -3.53 7.49
N GLU A 227 10.97 -2.82 6.37
CA GLU A 227 11.34 -3.27 5.02
C GLU A 227 12.38 -2.33 4.35
N LYS A 228 13.16 -2.87 3.40
CA LYS A 228 14.28 -2.15 2.76
C LYS A 228 13.88 -0.87 2.01
N GLY A 229 12.62 -0.76 1.60
CA GLY A 229 12.09 0.38 0.84
C GLY A 229 11.14 1.27 1.63
N ALA A 230 11.66 2.16 2.48
CA ALA A 230 10.87 3.03 3.36
C ALA A 230 9.74 3.78 2.62
N GLN A 231 10.01 4.37 1.45
CA GLN A 231 8.99 5.11 0.70
C GLN A 231 7.83 4.22 0.24
N ASN A 232 8.11 2.97 -0.15
CA ASN A 232 7.07 2.02 -0.52
C ASN A 232 6.34 1.52 0.71
N GLU A 233 7.08 1.18 1.76
CA GLU A 233 6.51 0.71 3.01
C GLU A 233 5.53 1.74 3.59
N THR A 234 5.89 3.03 3.58
CA THR A 234 5.00 4.14 3.95
C THR A 234 3.73 4.19 3.11
N ARG A 235 3.77 3.88 1.80
CA ARG A 235 2.57 3.86 0.94
C ARG A 235 1.58 2.77 1.34
N TYR A 236 2.06 1.68 1.92
CA TYR A 236 1.23 0.55 2.37
C TYR A 236 0.98 0.57 3.89
N THR A 237 1.60 1.49 4.61
CA THR A 237 1.41 1.67 6.06
C THR A 237 0.26 2.65 6.27
N SER A 238 -0.84 2.23 6.89
CA SER A 238 -2.06 3.04 7.01
C SER A 238 -2.94 2.59 8.18
N ILE A 239 -3.93 3.41 8.54
CA ILE A 239 -4.95 3.03 9.52
C ILE A 239 -6.13 2.45 8.75
N PHE A 240 -6.52 1.22 9.09
CA PHE A 240 -7.74 0.57 8.59
C PHE A 240 -8.76 0.48 9.71
N TYR A 241 -10.04 0.60 9.39
CA TYR A 241 -11.10 0.30 10.34
C TYR A 241 -12.30 -0.33 9.64
N ASN A 242 -13.08 -1.09 10.41
CA ASN A 242 -14.22 -1.83 9.93
C ASN A 242 -15.49 -1.50 10.70
N TYR A 243 -16.57 -1.34 9.96
CA TYR A 243 -17.91 -1.15 10.48
C TYR A 243 -18.58 -2.51 10.78
N PRO A 244 -19.57 -2.54 11.70
CA PRO A 244 -20.34 -3.76 11.99
C PRO A 244 -21.06 -4.36 10.77
N ASN A 245 -21.40 -3.55 9.76
CA ASN A 245 -21.99 -3.98 8.48
C ASN A 245 -20.96 -4.60 7.50
N GLU A 246 -19.76 -4.92 7.98
CA GLU A 246 -18.64 -5.49 7.21
C GLU A 246 -17.93 -4.56 6.21
N GLU A 247 -18.37 -3.32 6.06
CA GLU A 247 -17.66 -2.32 5.26
C GLU A 247 -16.36 -1.89 5.97
N TYR A 248 -15.36 -1.49 5.19
CA TYR A 248 -14.08 -1.04 5.73
C TYR A 248 -13.60 0.19 4.98
N GLU A 249 -12.85 1.02 5.69
CA GLU A 249 -12.19 2.19 5.12
C GLU A 249 -10.72 2.20 5.49
N GLU A 250 -9.94 2.89 4.67
CA GLU A 250 -8.50 3.08 4.83
C GLU A 250 -8.22 4.58 4.89
N ILE A 251 -7.50 5.00 5.94
CA ILE A 251 -6.93 6.34 6.02
C ILE A 251 -5.57 6.28 5.33
N ALA A 252 -5.57 6.66 4.06
CA ALA A 252 -4.39 6.62 3.20
C ALA A 252 -3.25 7.46 3.78
N SER A 253 -2.01 7.04 3.48
CA SER A 253 -0.82 7.68 4.04
C SER A 253 -0.34 8.93 3.29
N SER A 254 -1.26 9.80 2.88
CA SER A 254 -0.95 11.00 2.12
C SER A 254 -0.77 12.24 3.01
N GLY A 255 0.21 13.09 2.67
CA GLY A 255 0.40 14.40 3.28
C GLY A 255 1.04 14.36 4.68
N SER A 256 1.18 15.54 5.30
CA SER A 256 1.82 15.70 6.62
C SER A 256 0.97 15.10 7.74
N THR A 257 -0.31 15.47 7.83
CA THR A 257 -1.23 14.97 8.86
C THR A 257 -2.63 14.81 8.28
N THR A 258 -3.27 13.68 8.55
CA THR A 258 -4.67 13.41 8.24
C THR A 258 -5.41 13.08 9.53
N LYS A 259 -6.56 13.72 9.75
CA LYS A 259 -7.47 13.44 10.86
C LYS A 259 -8.79 12.92 10.32
N LYS A 260 -9.42 12.00 11.03
CA LYS A 260 -10.71 11.43 10.65
C LYS A 260 -11.52 11.14 11.90
N ASP A 261 -12.67 11.79 12.00
CA ASP A 261 -13.61 11.59 13.10
C ASP A 261 -14.76 10.72 12.59
N ILE A 262 -15.05 9.65 13.33
CA ILE A 262 -16.08 8.67 13.04
C ILE A 262 -17.11 8.73 14.15
N THR A 263 -18.34 9.10 13.80
CA THR A 263 -19.47 9.23 14.75
C THR A 263 -20.33 7.97 14.84
N THR A 264 -19.98 6.92 14.09
CA THR A 264 -20.69 5.65 14.03
C THR A 264 -19.88 4.52 14.67
N LYS A 265 -20.55 3.40 14.94
CA LYS A 265 -19.92 2.24 15.55
C LYS A 265 -18.83 1.63 14.69
N ILE A 266 -17.74 1.20 15.31
CA ILE A 266 -16.61 0.53 14.65
C ILE A 266 -16.37 -0.80 15.36
N LYS A 267 -16.17 -1.88 14.60
CA LYS A 267 -15.90 -3.21 15.14
C LYS A 267 -14.42 -3.39 15.48
N TRP A 268 -13.53 -3.00 14.58
CA TRP A 268 -12.09 -3.06 14.79
C TRP A 268 -11.33 -1.93 14.07
N VAL A 269 -10.15 -1.61 14.59
CA VAL A 269 -9.16 -0.72 14.00
C VAL A 269 -7.83 -1.45 13.86
N ALA A 270 -7.10 -1.19 12.79
CA ALA A 270 -5.79 -1.76 12.50
C ALA A 270 -4.76 -0.66 12.23
N PHE A 271 -3.65 -0.70 12.95
CA PHE A 271 -2.41 -0.04 12.58
C PHE A 271 -1.62 -0.99 11.70
N LYS A 272 -1.71 -0.78 10.39
CA LYS A 272 -1.17 -1.66 9.37
C LYS A 272 0.18 -1.16 8.88
N HIS A 273 1.18 -2.03 8.89
CA HIS A 273 2.42 -1.93 8.10
C HIS A 273 2.21 -2.61 6.73
N GLN A 274 3.23 -2.59 5.87
CA GLN A 274 3.13 -3.27 4.56
C GLN A 274 2.77 -4.77 4.71
N PHE A 275 3.49 -5.50 5.56
CA PHE A 275 3.35 -6.96 5.71
C PHE A 275 2.84 -7.44 7.06
N PHE A 276 2.66 -6.54 8.03
CA PHE A 276 2.19 -6.88 9.38
C PHE A 276 1.11 -5.90 9.83
N SER A 277 0.31 -6.29 10.81
CA SER A 277 -0.68 -5.40 11.41
C SER A 277 -0.80 -5.63 12.91
N SER A 278 -1.06 -4.55 13.62
CA SER A 278 -1.63 -4.56 14.96
C SER A 278 -3.11 -4.22 14.83
N ILE A 279 -4.02 -5.13 15.20
CA ILE A 279 -5.47 -4.93 15.08
C ILE A 279 -6.09 -5.02 16.47
N LEU A 280 -6.89 -4.03 16.82
CA LEU A 280 -7.68 -3.99 18.04
C LEU A 280 -9.16 -4.13 17.67
N VAL A 281 -9.82 -5.15 18.22
CA VAL A 281 -11.24 -5.44 18.02
C VAL A 281 -11.98 -5.40 19.34
N ALA A 282 -13.19 -4.84 19.35
CA ALA A 282 -14.09 -4.89 20.49
C ALA A 282 -15.19 -5.93 20.26
N LYS A 283 -15.51 -6.74 21.27
CA LYS A 283 -16.66 -7.66 21.18
C LYS A 283 -18.00 -6.93 21.14
N SER A 284 -18.09 -5.76 21.78
CA SER A 284 -19.30 -4.93 21.87
C SER A 284 -19.30 -3.71 20.95
N ASP A 285 -18.40 -3.66 19.97
CA ASP A 285 -18.07 -2.51 19.12
C ASP A 285 -17.60 -1.27 19.91
N PHE A 286 -16.83 -0.42 19.25
CA PHE A 286 -16.55 0.95 19.68
C PHE A 286 -17.72 1.85 19.28
N ALA A 287 -18.15 2.76 20.16
CA ALA A 287 -19.28 3.64 19.88
C ALA A 287 -18.96 4.70 18.79
N ASN A 288 -17.74 5.22 18.82
CA ASN A 288 -17.18 6.18 17.88
C ASN A 288 -15.64 6.11 17.94
N ALA A 289 -14.96 6.78 17.01
CA ALA A 289 -13.51 6.88 17.03
C ALA A 289 -12.98 8.19 16.42
N ASN A 290 -11.81 8.62 16.87
CA ASN A 290 -11.05 9.69 16.25
C ASN A 290 -9.67 9.16 15.87
N PHE A 291 -9.28 9.33 14.61
CA PHE A 291 -8.02 8.83 14.08
C PHE A 291 -7.12 9.98 13.64
N VAL A 292 -5.82 9.84 13.93
CA VAL A 292 -4.78 10.74 13.44
C VAL A 292 -3.69 9.91 12.80
N SER A 293 -3.33 10.26 11.57
CA SER A 293 -2.20 9.71 10.83
C SER A 293 -1.26 10.84 10.47
N ALA A 294 -0.08 10.89 11.08
CA ALA A 294 0.90 11.94 10.90
C ALA A 294 2.21 11.38 10.30
N ALA A 295 2.89 12.16 9.48
CA ALA A 295 4.24 11.85 9.03
C ALA A 295 5.18 11.90 10.24
N SER A 296 6.15 10.98 10.29
CA SER A 296 7.19 11.06 11.32
C SER A 296 8.31 12.00 10.85
N ASN A 297 8.93 12.69 11.81
CA ASN A 297 10.13 13.47 11.59
C ASN A 297 11.42 12.64 11.78
N ASP A 298 11.29 11.44 12.36
CA ASP A 298 12.41 10.51 12.56
C ASP A 298 12.62 9.66 11.30
N PRO A 299 13.83 9.63 10.72
CA PRO A 299 14.16 8.80 9.56
C PRO A 299 13.93 7.29 9.74
N LYS A 300 13.94 6.77 10.97
CA LYS A 300 13.71 5.34 11.25
C LYS A 300 12.23 4.98 11.41
N SER A 301 11.37 5.98 11.39
CA SER A 301 9.94 5.86 11.63
C SER A 301 9.17 6.27 10.37
N LEU A 302 8.20 5.46 9.97
CA LEU A 302 7.38 5.71 8.79
C LEU A 302 6.34 6.78 9.10
N ARG A 303 5.51 6.57 10.12
CA ARG A 303 4.37 7.42 10.52
C ARG A 303 4.02 7.27 11.99
N ASN A 304 3.28 8.25 12.50
CA ASN A 304 2.68 8.22 13.84
C ASN A 304 1.17 8.04 13.71
N PHE A 305 0.63 7.02 14.36
CA PHE A 305 -0.80 6.73 14.39
C PHE A 305 -1.39 6.97 15.78
N SER A 306 -2.57 7.56 15.83
CA SER A 306 -3.38 7.69 17.03
C SER A 306 -4.81 7.27 16.74
N ALA A 307 -5.40 6.54 17.68
CA ALA A 307 -6.81 6.19 17.71
C ALA A 307 -7.34 6.51 19.12
N ARG A 308 -8.37 7.36 19.20
CA ARG A 308 -9.20 7.50 20.40
C ARG A 308 -10.48 6.73 20.13
N LEU A 309 -10.71 5.66 20.88
CA LEU A 309 -11.81 4.73 20.69
C LEU A 309 -12.77 4.81 21.88
N SER A 310 -14.04 5.09 21.63
CA SER A 310 -15.02 5.19 22.72
C SER A 310 -15.57 3.81 23.07
N LEU A 311 -15.24 3.33 24.27
CA LEU A 311 -15.71 2.06 24.83
C LEU A 311 -17.04 2.30 25.56
N PRO A 312 -18.16 1.73 25.09
CA PRO A 312 -19.41 1.83 25.83
C PRO A 312 -19.30 1.06 27.15
N ILE A 313 -19.74 1.69 28.24
CA ILE A 313 -19.85 1.08 29.57
C ILE A 313 -21.21 1.40 30.20
N GLN A 314 -21.64 0.63 31.18
CA GLN A 314 -22.92 0.81 31.87
C GLN A 314 -22.79 1.71 33.10
N ASP A 315 -22.09 1.22 34.13
CA ASP A 315 -21.87 1.95 35.39
C ASP A 315 -20.47 1.71 36.01
N GLY A 316 -19.70 0.76 35.48
CA GLY A 316 -18.36 0.39 35.98
C GLY A 316 -18.33 -0.24 37.38
N ASN A 317 -19.45 -0.70 37.93
CA ASN A 317 -19.45 -1.30 39.26
C ASN A 317 -18.92 -2.74 39.27
N ASN A 318 -19.24 -3.53 38.25
CA ASN A 318 -18.71 -4.88 38.06
C ASN A 318 -18.86 -5.30 36.59
N GLU A 319 -18.17 -4.59 35.70
CA GLU A 319 -18.34 -4.73 34.25
C GLU A 319 -17.02 -5.14 33.60
N THR A 320 -17.10 -5.95 32.54
CA THR A 320 -15.93 -6.35 31.75
C THR A 320 -16.11 -5.95 30.30
N VAL A 321 -15.19 -5.12 29.80
CA VAL A 321 -15.09 -4.77 28.38
C VAL A 321 -14.10 -5.73 27.73
N SER A 322 -14.59 -6.61 26.86
CA SER A 322 -13.75 -7.58 26.16
C SER A 322 -13.24 -7.04 24.83
N LEU A 323 -11.90 -6.99 24.70
CA LEU A 323 -11.19 -6.65 23.48
C LEU A 323 -10.28 -7.81 23.06
N ASN A 324 -9.82 -7.80 21.81
CA ASN A 324 -8.73 -8.67 21.37
C ASN A 324 -7.71 -7.86 20.58
N PHE A 325 -6.44 -8.13 20.81
CA PHE A 325 -5.34 -7.65 19.98
C PHE A 325 -4.85 -8.77 19.06
N PHE A 326 -4.79 -8.50 17.77
CA PHE A 326 -4.03 -9.31 16.82
C PHE A 326 -2.71 -8.61 16.53
N PHE A 327 -1.60 -9.35 16.66
CA PHE A 327 -0.27 -8.89 16.26
C PHE A 327 0.34 -9.94 15.35
N GLY A 328 0.39 -9.69 14.05
CA GLY A 328 0.81 -10.74 13.15
C GLY A 328 0.96 -10.34 11.69
N PRO A 329 1.27 -11.33 10.83
CA PRO A 329 1.47 -11.11 9.40
C PRO A 329 0.15 -10.82 8.68
N ASN A 330 0.24 -10.00 7.63
CA ASN A 330 -0.83 -9.71 6.68
C ASN A 330 -1.02 -10.87 5.68
N HIS A 331 -0.97 -12.10 6.17
CA HIS A 331 -1.18 -13.30 5.36
C HIS A 331 -2.68 -13.61 5.28
N PHE A 332 -3.24 -13.58 4.08
CA PHE A 332 -4.68 -13.62 3.84
C PHE A 332 -5.38 -14.80 4.54
N LYS A 333 -4.84 -16.03 4.41
CA LYS A 333 -5.45 -17.22 5.04
C LYS A 333 -5.37 -17.19 6.56
N THR A 334 -4.26 -16.70 7.12
CA THR A 334 -4.10 -16.57 8.58
C THR A 334 -5.12 -15.57 9.13
N LEU A 335 -5.26 -14.41 8.51
CA LEU A 335 -6.25 -13.40 8.90
C LEU A 335 -7.69 -13.92 8.77
N GLN A 336 -7.99 -14.63 7.67
CA GLN A 336 -9.31 -15.20 7.43
C GLN A 336 -9.68 -16.25 8.48
N SER A 337 -8.72 -17.04 8.97
CA SER A 337 -8.97 -18.13 9.92
C SER A 337 -9.60 -17.68 11.25
N TYR A 338 -9.42 -16.41 11.63
CA TYR A 338 -10.03 -15.85 12.84
C TYR A 338 -11.52 -15.49 12.67
N ASN A 339 -12.06 -15.46 11.45
CA ASN A 339 -13.46 -15.10 11.16
C ASN A 339 -13.91 -13.73 11.70
N LEU A 340 -12.97 -12.77 11.81
CA LEU A 340 -13.22 -11.40 12.27
C LEU A 340 -13.20 -10.37 11.13
N GLY A 341 -13.05 -10.82 9.88
CA GLY A 341 -12.95 -9.96 8.70
C GLY A 341 -11.59 -9.26 8.54
N PHE A 342 -10.56 -9.73 9.26
CA PHE A 342 -9.21 -9.14 9.21
C PHE A 342 -8.56 -9.26 7.84
N GLU A 343 -8.94 -10.22 7.00
CA GLU A 343 -8.38 -10.41 5.66
C GLU A 343 -8.64 -9.21 4.72
N LYS A 344 -9.53 -8.29 5.11
CA LYS A 344 -9.80 -7.03 4.41
C LYS A 344 -8.64 -6.03 4.49
N VAL A 345 -7.73 -6.16 5.46
CA VAL A 345 -6.52 -5.33 5.54
C VAL A 345 -5.55 -5.59 4.37
N VAL A 346 -5.69 -6.74 3.69
CA VAL A 346 -4.89 -7.06 2.49
C VAL A 346 -5.51 -6.35 1.28
N PRO A 347 -4.81 -5.40 0.64
CA PRO A 347 -5.37 -4.56 -0.43
C PRO A 347 -5.51 -5.31 -1.76
N LEU A 348 -6.55 -6.16 -1.88
CA LEU A 348 -6.77 -6.99 -3.07
C LEU A 348 -7.33 -6.22 -4.29
N GLY A 349 -7.67 -4.94 -4.17
CA GLY A 349 -8.29 -4.16 -5.23
C GLY A 349 -9.79 -3.89 -5.03
N LYS A 350 -10.40 -3.17 -5.98
CA LYS A 350 -11.85 -2.91 -6.01
C LYS A 350 -12.50 -3.70 -7.16
N TRP A 351 -13.76 -4.10 -6.96
CA TRP A 351 -14.63 -4.72 -7.97
C TRP A 351 -13.98 -5.92 -8.72
N ILE A 352 -13.78 -5.82 -10.05
CA ILE A 352 -13.16 -6.87 -10.87
C ILE A 352 -11.76 -7.25 -10.37
N ILE A 353 -10.96 -6.28 -9.91
CA ILE A 353 -9.57 -6.54 -9.50
C ILE A 353 -9.54 -7.45 -8.27
N LYS A 354 -10.44 -7.19 -7.30
CA LYS A 354 -10.61 -8.04 -6.11
C LYS A 354 -11.03 -9.45 -6.50
N TRP A 355 -11.95 -9.57 -7.47
CA TRP A 355 -12.40 -10.87 -7.96
C TRP A 355 -11.26 -11.66 -8.60
N ILE A 356 -10.48 -11.03 -9.49
CA ILE A 356 -9.30 -11.66 -10.12
C ILE A 356 -8.30 -12.11 -9.05
N ASN A 357 -7.93 -11.22 -8.12
CA ASN A 357 -6.96 -11.55 -7.08
C ASN A 357 -7.43 -12.68 -6.16
N ARG A 358 -8.69 -12.63 -5.70
CA ARG A 358 -9.25 -13.61 -4.77
C ARG A 358 -9.48 -14.98 -5.40
N TYR A 359 -9.98 -15.05 -6.63
CA TYR A 359 -10.44 -16.31 -7.23
C TYR A 359 -9.51 -16.88 -8.31
N VAL A 360 -8.61 -16.07 -8.88
CA VAL A 360 -7.68 -16.53 -9.91
C VAL A 360 -6.26 -16.55 -9.38
N ILE A 361 -5.76 -15.40 -8.91
CA ILE A 361 -4.34 -15.25 -8.57
C ILE A 361 -3.97 -16.01 -7.31
N ILE A 362 -4.64 -15.73 -6.18
CA ILE A 362 -4.31 -16.35 -4.89
C ILE A 362 -4.44 -17.87 -4.94
N PRO A 363 -5.49 -18.48 -5.53
CA PRO A 363 -5.59 -19.94 -5.63
C PRO A 363 -4.48 -20.55 -6.48
N VAL A 364 -4.21 -20.01 -7.67
CA VAL A 364 -3.14 -20.51 -8.55
C VAL A 364 -1.78 -20.37 -7.87
N PHE A 365 -1.51 -19.23 -7.25
CA PHE A 365 -0.27 -18.97 -6.53
C PHE A 365 -0.07 -19.94 -5.36
N ASN A 366 -1.12 -20.23 -4.58
CA ASN A 366 -1.09 -21.21 -3.50
C ASN A 366 -0.86 -22.66 -4.00
N ILE A 367 -1.49 -23.04 -5.11
CA ILE A 367 -1.32 -24.38 -5.71
C ILE A 367 0.10 -24.56 -6.24
N LEU A 368 0.66 -23.52 -6.87
CA LEU A 368 2.05 -23.54 -7.33
C LEU A 368 3.01 -23.54 -6.13
N GLY A 369 2.75 -22.72 -5.11
CA GLY A 369 3.59 -22.62 -3.91
C GLY A 369 3.61 -23.86 -3.03
N SER A 370 2.57 -24.69 -3.06
CA SER A 370 2.61 -25.97 -2.33
C SER A 370 3.51 -27.03 -2.99
N ARG A 371 3.87 -26.84 -4.27
CA ARG A 371 4.70 -27.79 -5.05
C ARG A 371 6.08 -27.25 -5.42
N ILE A 372 6.25 -25.94 -5.45
CA ILE A 372 7.45 -25.27 -5.95
C ILE A 372 7.97 -24.33 -4.86
N ALA A 373 9.22 -24.54 -4.44
CA ALA A 373 9.84 -23.73 -3.39
C ALA A 373 10.32 -22.35 -3.90
N SER A 374 10.65 -22.22 -5.19
CA SER A 374 11.14 -20.95 -5.75
C SER A 374 9.99 -20.03 -6.16
N TYR A 375 9.79 -18.95 -5.42
CA TYR A 375 8.77 -17.96 -5.71
C TYR A 375 8.96 -17.25 -7.06
N GLY A 376 10.20 -17.06 -7.53
CA GLY A 376 10.42 -16.55 -8.89
C GLY A 376 9.88 -17.48 -9.97
N LEU A 377 10.04 -18.81 -9.82
CA LEU A 377 9.44 -19.78 -10.74
C LEU A 377 7.90 -19.78 -10.65
N ILE A 378 7.33 -19.56 -9.47
CA ILE A 378 5.88 -19.40 -9.31
C ILE A 378 5.41 -18.19 -10.12
N ILE A 379 6.11 -17.05 -10.04
CA ILE A 379 5.80 -15.85 -10.85
C ILE A 379 5.90 -16.17 -12.35
N PHE A 380 6.94 -16.89 -12.77
CA PHE A 380 7.10 -17.34 -14.15
C PHE A 380 5.91 -18.15 -14.66
N LEU A 381 5.54 -19.20 -13.93
CA LEU A 381 4.44 -20.09 -14.30
C LEU A 381 3.08 -19.40 -14.24
N LEU A 382 2.85 -18.55 -13.24
CA LEU A 382 1.64 -17.73 -13.16
C LEU A 382 1.52 -16.83 -14.39
N THR A 383 2.60 -16.14 -14.76
CA THR A 383 2.62 -15.25 -15.93
C THR A 383 2.37 -16.03 -17.21
N LEU A 384 3.00 -17.19 -17.38
CA LEU A 384 2.81 -18.08 -18.51
C LEU A 384 1.35 -18.55 -18.62
N LEU A 385 0.75 -19.00 -17.51
CA LEU A 385 -0.65 -19.46 -17.47
C LEU A 385 -1.61 -18.34 -17.88
N ILE A 386 -1.44 -17.13 -17.34
CA ILE A 386 -2.25 -15.96 -17.74
C ILE A 386 -2.10 -15.69 -19.24
N LYS A 387 -0.88 -15.74 -19.77
CA LYS A 387 -0.62 -15.52 -21.20
C LYS A 387 -1.20 -16.61 -22.09
N LEU A 388 -1.24 -17.86 -21.64
CA LEU A 388 -1.86 -18.98 -22.35
C LEU A 388 -3.39 -18.84 -22.40
N VAL A 389 -4.01 -18.49 -21.27
CA VAL A 389 -5.47 -18.26 -21.21
C VAL A 389 -5.88 -17.09 -22.10
N LEU A 390 -5.07 -16.03 -22.16
CA LEU A 390 -5.33 -14.87 -23.00
C LEU A 390 -4.88 -15.07 -24.47
N PHE A 391 -4.18 -16.16 -24.80
CA PHE A 391 -3.60 -16.39 -26.13
C PHE A 391 -4.63 -16.37 -27.28
N PRO A 392 -5.84 -16.97 -27.16
CA PRO A 392 -6.83 -16.91 -28.24
C PRO A 392 -7.27 -15.47 -28.56
N LEU A 393 -7.30 -14.61 -27.53
CA LEU A 393 -7.66 -13.19 -27.68
C LEU A 393 -6.51 -12.39 -28.29
N THR A 394 -5.27 -12.61 -27.84
CA THR A 394 -4.08 -11.96 -28.41
C THR A 394 -3.89 -12.35 -29.87
N TYR A 395 -4.14 -13.62 -30.23
CA TYR A 395 -4.08 -14.10 -31.61
C TYR A 395 -5.07 -13.36 -32.51
N LYS A 396 -6.35 -13.24 -32.10
CA LYS A 396 -7.37 -12.51 -32.87
C LYS A 396 -7.00 -11.05 -33.07
N SER A 397 -6.44 -10.41 -32.05
CA SER A 397 -5.99 -9.03 -32.15
C SER A 397 -4.78 -8.87 -33.04
N TYR A 398 -3.80 -9.78 -32.95
CA TYR A 398 -2.67 -9.79 -33.85
C TYR A 398 -3.13 -9.90 -35.32
N LEU A 399 -4.07 -10.80 -35.61
CA LEU A 399 -4.66 -10.93 -36.95
C LEU A 399 -5.33 -9.63 -37.41
N SER A 400 -5.99 -8.91 -36.50
CA SER A 400 -6.56 -7.58 -36.80
C SER A 400 -5.47 -6.57 -37.17
N SER A 401 -4.36 -6.53 -36.41
CA SER A 401 -3.22 -5.66 -36.69
C SER A 401 -2.50 -6.05 -37.99
N ALA A 402 -2.37 -7.34 -38.30
CA ALA A 402 -1.80 -7.83 -39.55
C ALA A 402 -2.63 -7.36 -40.76
N LYS A 403 -3.97 -7.43 -40.69
CA LYS A 403 -4.85 -6.87 -41.73
C LYS A 403 -4.62 -5.38 -41.97
N MET A 404 -4.40 -4.60 -40.91
CA MET A 404 -4.08 -3.17 -41.05
C MET A 404 -2.71 -2.94 -41.68
N ARG A 405 -1.70 -3.75 -41.32
CA ARG A 405 -0.36 -3.71 -41.90
C ARG A 405 -0.37 -3.93 -43.40
N VAL A 406 -1.11 -4.94 -43.85
CA VAL A 406 -1.26 -5.30 -45.27
C VAL A 406 -1.95 -4.18 -46.06
N LEU A 407 -2.84 -3.42 -45.43
CA LEU A 407 -3.51 -2.25 -46.04
C LEU A 407 -2.66 -0.97 -46.00
N LYS A 408 -1.49 -0.98 -45.35
CA LYS A 408 -0.62 0.19 -45.21
C LYS A 408 -0.31 0.89 -46.55
N PRO A 409 0.00 0.21 -47.66
CA PRO A 409 0.29 0.90 -48.93
C PRO A 409 -0.89 1.77 -49.40
N GLN A 410 -2.12 1.26 -49.29
CA GLN A 410 -3.34 2.00 -49.66
C GLN A 410 -3.60 3.17 -48.70
N VAL A 411 -3.28 3.01 -47.41
CA VAL A 411 -3.37 4.11 -46.44
C VAL A 411 -2.29 5.18 -46.71
N ASP A 412 -1.08 4.78 -47.11
CA ASP A 412 0.00 5.72 -47.46
C ASP A 412 -0.33 6.51 -48.74
N GLU A 413 -1.03 5.92 -49.70
CA GLU A 413 -1.59 6.65 -50.85
C GLU A 413 -2.64 7.70 -50.43
N ILE A 414 -3.55 7.34 -49.51
CA ILE A 414 -4.49 8.31 -48.92
C ILE A 414 -3.73 9.42 -48.19
N ASN A 415 -2.66 9.08 -47.46
CA ASN A 415 -1.82 10.03 -46.75
C ASN A 415 -1.14 11.02 -47.71
N LYS A 416 -0.67 10.56 -48.87
CA LYS A 416 -0.08 11.40 -49.93
C LYS A 416 -1.13 12.30 -50.60
N LYS A 417 -2.37 11.83 -50.75
CA LYS A 417 -3.48 12.60 -51.34
C LYS A 417 -3.96 13.75 -50.44
N TYR A 418 -3.80 13.62 -49.11
CA TYR A 418 -4.19 14.63 -48.12
C TYR A 418 -3.00 15.01 -47.21
N PRO A 419 -2.01 15.79 -47.73
CA PRO A 419 -0.80 16.14 -46.97
C PRO A 419 -1.03 17.24 -45.92
N ASN A 420 -2.06 18.08 -46.10
CA ASN A 420 -2.30 19.25 -45.25
C ASN A 420 -2.97 18.87 -43.93
N LYS A 421 -2.55 19.51 -42.81
CA LYS A 421 -3.18 19.33 -41.49
C LYS A 421 -4.65 19.77 -41.45
N ALA A 422 -5.05 20.72 -42.29
CA ALA A 422 -6.44 21.15 -42.44
C ALA A 422 -7.36 20.03 -42.94
N ASP A 423 -6.82 19.08 -43.71
CA ASP A 423 -7.56 17.92 -44.23
C ASP A 423 -7.46 16.69 -43.32
N ALA A 424 -6.89 16.81 -42.12
CA ALA A 424 -6.70 15.69 -41.20
C ALA A 424 -8.00 14.94 -40.88
N ILE A 425 -9.12 15.66 -40.76
CA ILE A 425 -10.45 15.06 -40.53
C ILE A 425 -10.90 14.25 -41.74
N LYS A 426 -10.81 14.82 -42.96
CA LYS A 426 -11.17 14.12 -44.20
C LYS A 426 -10.29 12.89 -44.42
N LYS A 427 -8.98 13.04 -44.21
CA LYS A 427 -8.00 11.95 -44.24
C LYS A 427 -8.40 10.81 -43.31
N GLN A 428 -8.71 11.12 -42.04
CA GLN A 428 -9.14 10.11 -41.07
C GLN A 428 -10.46 9.43 -41.51
N GLN A 429 -11.41 10.19 -42.07
CA GLN A 429 -12.65 9.64 -42.60
C GLN A 429 -12.42 8.71 -43.79
N THR A 430 -11.55 9.07 -44.74
CA THR A 430 -11.22 8.23 -45.90
C THR A 430 -10.52 6.93 -45.50
N VAL A 431 -9.57 6.99 -44.55
CA VAL A 431 -8.94 5.78 -43.99
C VAL A 431 -9.96 4.89 -43.29
N MET A 432 -10.88 5.47 -42.51
CA MET A 432 -11.95 4.71 -41.85
C MET A 432 -12.94 4.11 -42.85
N ALA A 433 -13.25 4.81 -43.95
CA ALA A 433 -14.10 4.29 -45.02
C ALA A 433 -13.44 3.11 -45.74
N LEU A 434 -12.12 3.17 -45.98
CA LEU A 434 -11.34 2.04 -46.52
C LEU A 434 -11.45 0.83 -45.59
N TYR A 435 -11.18 1.01 -44.30
CA TYR A 435 -11.27 -0.06 -43.31
C TYR A 435 -12.67 -0.69 -43.22
N ARG A 436 -13.73 0.12 -43.28
CA ARG A 436 -15.10 -0.40 -43.34
C ARG A 436 -15.38 -1.20 -44.61
N LYS A 437 -14.90 -0.73 -45.77
CA LYS A 437 -15.09 -1.41 -47.06
C LYS A 437 -14.48 -2.81 -47.07
N VAL A 438 -13.30 -2.97 -46.47
CA VAL A 438 -12.56 -4.24 -46.42
C VAL A 438 -12.87 -5.08 -45.16
N GLY A 439 -13.80 -4.62 -44.30
CA GLY A 439 -14.24 -5.34 -43.11
C GLY A 439 -13.21 -5.40 -41.96
N VAL A 440 -12.33 -4.41 -41.86
CA VAL A 440 -11.29 -4.32 -40.81
C VAL A 440 -11.73 -3.34 -39.72
N ASN A 441 -11.63 -3.77 -38.46
CA ASN A 441 -11.90 -2.90 -37.31
C ASN A 441 -10.57 -2.40 -36.70
N PRO A 442 -10.26 -1.10 -36.75
CA PRO A 442 -9.03 -0.55 -36.19
C PRO A 442 -8.93 -0.70 -34.66
N MET A 443 -10.07 -0.83 -33.96
CA MET A 443 -10.09 -1.10 -32.52
C MET A 443 -9.70 -2.55 -32.18
N GLY A 444 -9.70 -3.47 -33.15
CA GLY A 444 -9.32 -4.86 -32.92
C GLY A 444 -7.88 -5.02 -32.39
N GLY A 445 -6.99 -4.06 -32.69
CA GLY A 445 -5.61 -4.06 -32.22
C GLY A 445 -5.42 -3.67 -30.74
N CYS A 446 -6.34 -2.89 -30.15
CA CYS A 446 -6.23 -2.43 -28.76
C CYS A 446 -7.05 -3.27 -27.76
N ILE A 447 -7.93 -4.16 -28.23
CA ILE A 447 -8.74 -5.04 -27.39
C ILE A 447 -7.90 -5.87 -26.38
N PRO A 448 -6.75 -6.47 -26.74
CA PRO A 448 -5.94 -7.21 -25.78
C PRO A 448 -5.43 -6.32 -24.66
N MET A 449 -5.07 -5.07 -24.96
CA MET A 449 -4.59 -4.13 -23.95
C MET A 449 -5.70 -3.84 -22.93
N LEU A 450 -6.93 -3.62 -23.39
CA LEU A 450 -8.09 -3.37 -22.52
C LEU A 450 -8.41 -4.57 -21.63
N ILE A 451 -8.37 -5.79 -22.18
CA ILE A 451 -8.65 -7.02 -21.41
C ILE A 451 -7.48 -7.36 -20.45
N GLN A 452 -6.24 -7.07 -20.84
CA GLN A 452 -5.05 -7.27 -20.02
C GLN A 452 -4.97 -6.26 -18.86
N PHE A 453 -5.54 -5.07 -19.02
CA PHE A 453 -5.43 -3.99 -18.04
C PHE A 453 -5.94 -4.35 -16.63
N PRO A 454 -7.11 -5.01 -16.46
CA PRO A 454 -7.52 -5.55 -15.16
C PRO A 454 -6.51 -6.50 -14.52
N PHE A 455 -5.91 -7.42 -15.29
CA PHE A 455 -4.89 -8.36 -14.79
C PHE A 455 -3.61 -7.62 -14.40
N LEU A 456 -3.22 -6.61 -15.18
CA LEU A 456 -2.08 -5.74 -14.88
C LEU A 456 -2.28 -5.03 -13.53
N ILE A 457 -3.44 -4.41 -13.30
CA ILE A 457 -3.74 -3.74 -12.03
C ILE A 457 -3.81 -4.76 -10.88
N ALA A 458 -4.37 -5.95 -11.13
CA ALA A 458 -4.41 -7.04 -10.16
C ALA A 458 -3.01 -7.40 -9.67
N MET A 459 -2.06 -7.61 -10.59
CA MET A 459 -0.64 -7.85 -10.27
C MET A 459 0.02 -6.67 -9.56
N PHE A 460 -0.23 -5.45 -10.03
CA PHE A 460 0.31 -4.24 -9.40
C PHE A 460 -0.11 -4.08 -7.93
N ARG A 461 -1.31 -4.55 -7.57
CA ARG A 461 -1.75 -4.57 -6.17
C ARG A 461 -1.34 -5.82 -5.40
N PHE A 462 -1.29 -6.96 -6.08
CA PHE A 462 -0.97 -8.24 -5.46
C PHE A 462 0.49 -8.31 -5.03
N PHE A 463 1.44 -8.02 -5.95
CA PHE A 463 2.87 -8.22 -5.70
C PHE A 463 3.40 -7.45 -4.48
N PRO A 464 3.15 -6.13 -4.32
CA PRO A 464 3.68 -5.38 -3.18
C PRO A 464 3.01 -5.74 -1.84
N ALA A 465 1.83 -6.35 -1.87
CA ALA A 465 1.05 -6.72 -0.68
C ALA A 465 1.09 -8.21 -0.34
N SER A 466 1.70 -9.03 -1.20
CA SER A 466 1.80 -10.48 -1.01
C SER A 466 2.88 -10.78 0.02
N PHE A 467 2.44 -11.24 1.18
CA PHE A 467 3.30 -11.64 2.29
C PHE A 467 4.25 -12.77 1.88
N GLU A 468 3.80 -13.65 0.99
CA GLU A 468 4.52 -14.83 0.53
C GLU A 468 5.81 -14.51 -0.23
N LEU A 469 5.89 -13.32 -0.82
CA LEU A 469 7.08 -12.86 -1.56
C LEU A 469 8.12 -12.19 -0.67
N ARG A 470 7.76 -11.88 0.57
CA ARG A 470 8.62 -11.20 1.51
C ARG A 470 9.87 -12.03 1.79
N GLN A 471 11.03 -11.42 1.61
CA GLN A 471 12.34 -12.04 1.83
C GLN A 471 12.57 -13.32 1.00
N GLN A 472 11.90 -13.44 -0.14
CA GLN A 472 12.14 -14.54 -1.08
C GLN A 472 13.14 -14.10 -2.14
N SER A 473 14.28 -14.78 -2.22
CA SER A 473 15.33 -14.49 -3.19
C SER A 473 15.06 -15.17 -4.54
N PHE A 474 15.42 -14.51 -5.64
CA PHE A 474 15.43 -15.10 -6.97
C PHE A 474 16.43 -14.41 -7.90
N LEU A 475 17.28 -15.22 -8.57
CA LEU A 475 18.39 -14.72 -9.40
C LEU A 475 19.29 -13.77 -8.61
N TRP A 476 19.38 -12.49 -9.00
CA TRP A 476 20.15 -11.45 -8.30
C TRP A 476 19.32 -10.66 -7.28
N ALA A 477 17.99 -10.83 -7.26
CA ALA A 477 17.15 -10.14 -6.28
C ALA A 477 17.14 -10.92 -4.97
N GLU A 478 17.58 -10.27 -3.90
CA GLU A 478 17.57 -10.82 -2.54
C GLU A 478 16.15 -10.92 -1.97
N ASP A 479 15.24 -10.04 -2.41
CA ASP A 479 13.86 -9.96 -1.93
C ASP A 479 12.91 -9.56 -3.07
N LEU A 480 11.98 -10.45 -3.42
CA LEU A 480 10.96 -10.24 -4.44
C LEU A 480 9.89 -9.20 -4.06
N SER A 481 9.73 -8.92 -2.77
CA SER A 481 8.76 -7.96 -2.23
C SER A 481 9.29 -6.52 -2.15
N SER A 482 10.62 -6.36 -2.20
CA SER A 482 11.33 -5.09 -2.22
C SER A 482 12.04 -4.88 -3.56
N TYR A 483 12.67 -3.72 -3.75
CA TYR A 483 13.44 -3.44 -4.96
C TYR A 483 14.71 -4.29 -5.03
N ASP A 484 15.14 -4.63 -6.24
CA ASP A 484 16.48 -5.18 -6.49
C ASP A 484 17.48 -4.04 -6.74
N SER A 485 18.74 -4.26 -6.38
CA SER A 485 19.83 -3.32 -6.63
C SER A 485 21.06 -4.07 -7.11
N ILE A 486 21.53 -3.75 -8.31
CA ILE A 486 22.84 -4.22 -8.81
C ILE A 486 23.94 -3.16 -8.64
N LEU A 487 23.55 -1.89 -8.54
CA LEU A 487 24.45 -0.76 -8.37
C LEU A 487 23.82 0.24 -7.41
N ASN A 488 24.52 0.56 -6.33
CA ASN A 488 24.16 1.65 -5.43
C ASN A 488 24.89 2.93 -5.89
N LEU A 489 24.15 4.02 -6.02
CA LEU A 489 24.66 5.33 -6.37
C LEU A 489 25.07 6.08 -5.09
N PRO A 490 26.16 6.86 -5.12
CA PRO A 490 26.60 7.64 -3.95
C PRO A 490 25.71 8.87 -3.67
N PHE A 491 24.70 9.13 -4.49
CA PHE A 491 23.75 10.22 -4.35
C PHE A 491 22.32 9.73 -4.66
N THR A 492 21.33 10.39 -4.05
CA THR A 492 19.91 10.08 -4.28
C THR A 492 19.34 11.01 -5.35
N ILE A 493 18.84 10.44 -6.43
CA ILE A 493 18.11 11.20 -7.46
C ILE A 493 16.63 11.28 -7.05
N PRO A 494 16.01 12.48 -7.03
CA PRO A 494 14.58 12.60 -6.75
C PRO A 494 13.74 11.69 -7.65
N GLN A 495 12.74 11.00 -7.09
CA GLN A 495 11.84 10.03 -7.76
C GLN A 495 12.49 8.72 -8.25
N PHE A 496 13.78 8.71 -8.58
CA PHE A 496 14.50 7.53 -9.07
C PHE A 496 15.11 6.70 -7.93
N GLY A 497 15.61 7.33 -6.87
CA GLY A 497 16.27 6.67 -5.75
C GLY A 497 17.79 6.72 -5.83
N ALA A 498 18.45 5.89 -5.01
CA ALA A 498 19.91 5.81 -4.87
C ALA A 498 20.48 4.47 -5.39
N HIS A 499 19.74 3.76 -6.23
CA HIS A 499 20.15 2.46 -6.77
C HIS A 499 19.65 2.25 -8.19
N ILE A 500 20.14 1.20 -8.84
CA ILE A 500 19.66 0.73 -10.14
C ILE A 500 19.16 -0.70 -10.01
N SER A 501 17.87 -0.90 -10.31
CA SER A 501 17.23 -2.20 -10.40
C SER A 501 17.47 -2.83 -11.77
N LEU A 502 17.99 -4.06 -11.81
CA LEU A 502 18.23 -4.76 -13.07
C LEU A 502 16.93 -5.33 -13.65
N PHE A 503 15.99 -5.80 -12.82
CA PHE A 503 14.70 -6.26 -13.34
C PHE A 503 13.93 -5.13 -14.04
N THR A 504 14.00 -3.91 -13.53
CA THR A 504 13.35 -2.76 -14.18
C THR A 504 14.01 -2.37 -15.50
N LEU A 505 15.34 -2.45 -15.59
CA LEU A 505 16.05 -2.26 -16.85
C LEU A 505 15.66 -3.33 -17.89
N LEU A 506 15.67 -4.60 -17.51
CA LEU A 506 15.27 -5.69 -18.39
C LEU A 506 13.81 -5.56 -18.84
N MET A 507 12.92 -5.20 -17.90
CA MET A 507 11.52 -4.90 -18.20
C MET A 507 11.40 -3.78 -19.22
N ALA A 508 12.15 -2.68 -19.05
CA ALA A 508 12.12 -1.53 -19.95
C ALA A 508 12.67 -1.87 -21.34
N VAL A 509 13.76 -2.63 -21.42
CA VAL A 509 14.30 -3.13 -22.70
C VAL A 509 13.28 -4.04 -23.40
N ALA A 510 12.67 -4.97 -22.66
CA ALA A 510 11.62 -5.83 -23.19
C ALA A 510 10.41 -5.01 -23.69
N LEU A 511 9.99 -4.00 -22.93
CA LEU A 511 8.91 -3.07 -23.31
C LEU A 511 9.26 -2.23 -24.54
N PHE A 512 10.52 -1.80 -24.67
CA PHE A 512 11.02 -1.07 -25.82
C PHE A 512 10.92 -1.93 -27.08
N ILE A 513 11.41 -3.18 -27.02
CA ILE A 513 11.38 -4.09 -28.16
C ILE A 513 9.94 -4.44 -28.55
N THR A 514 9.07 -4.75 -27.58
CA THR A 514 7.66 -5.04 -27.86
C THR A 514 6.93 -3.82 -28.41
N SER A 515 7.15 -2.63 -27.85
CA SER A 515 6.55 -1.38 -28.34
C SER A 515 6.99 -1.04 -29.75
N LYS A 516 8.28 -1.18 -30.05
CA LYS A 516 8.83 -0.99 -31.41
C LYS A 516 8.20 -1.97 -32.39
N MET A 517 8.16 -3.26 -32.05
CA MET A 517 7.56 -4.28 -32.89
C MET A 517 6.07 -4.00 -33.12
N ASN A 518 5.30 -3.67 -32.08
CA ASN A 518 3.89 -3.33 -32.21
C ASN A 518 3.66 -2.08 -33.08
N ALA A 519 4.51 -1.05 -32.95
CA ALA A 519 4.44 0.15 -33.76
C ALA A 519 4.73 -0.12 -35.24
N ASP A 520 5.70 -0.99 -35.54
CA ASP A 520 6.00 -1.43 -36.92
C ASP A 520 4.80 -2.16 -37.53
N GLN A 521 4.04 -2.90 -36.71
CA GLN A 521 2.87 -3.66 -37.17
C GLN A 521 1.65 -2.80 -37.46
N MET A 522 1.40 -1.75 -36.69
CA MET A 522 0.24 -0.87 -36.92
C MET A 522 0.47 0.12 -38.07
N GLY A 523 1.70 0.23 -38.59
CA GLY A 523 2.04 1.19 -39.64
C GLY A 523 1.79 2.64 -39.21
N ASP A 524 1.85 3.58 -40.15
CA ASP A 524 1.47 5.00 -39.90
C ASP A 524 -0.03 5.24 -40.12
N THR A 525 -0.83 4.17 -39.98
CA THR A 525 -2.21 4.16 -40.46
C THR A 525 -3.18 4.96 -39.61
N ASN A 526 -2.81 5.28 -38.37
CA ASN A 526 -3.45 6.33 -37.60
C ASN A 526 -2.49 7.52 -37.58
N ALA A 527 -2.84 8.57 -38.32
CA ALA A 527 -2.23 9.89 -38.24
C ALA A 527 -2.48 10.58 -36.89
N GLN A 528 -2.40 9.85 -35.78
CA GLN A 528 -2.30 10.41 -34.44
C GLN A 528 -0.83 10.59 -34.11
N LEU A 529 -0.32 11.74 -34.58
CA LEU A 529 0.88 12.45 -34.16
C LEU A 529 2.18 11.61 -34.05
N PRO A 530 3.26 11.94 -34.79
CA PRO A 530 4.60 11.37 -34.58
C PRO A 530 5.05 11.36 -33.11
N GLY A 531 4.55 12.30 -32.31
CA GLY A 531 4.75 12.38 -30.87
C GLY A 531 4.25 11.16 -30.08
N MET A 532 3.16 10.49 -30.48
CA MET A 532 2.63 9.33 -29.74
C MET A 532 3.51 8.09 -29.93
N LYS A 533 4.05 7.88 -31.14
CA LYS A 533 5.03 6.83 -31.41
C LYS A 533 6.31 7.06 -30.62
N PHE A 534 6.81 8.29 -30.61
CA PHE A 534 7.97 8.66 -29.82
C PHE A 534 7.73 8.40 -28.32
N MET A 535 6.58 8.84 -27.82
CA MET A 535 6.19 8.66 -26.42
C MET A 535 6.11 7.18 -26.05
N MET A 536 5.42 6.35 -26.84
CA MET A 536 5.24 4.93 -26.52
C MET A 536 6.53 4.11 -26.65
N ILE A 537 7.33 4.36 -27.69
CA ILE A 537 8.53 3.55 -27.97
C ILE A 537 9.69 3.97 -27.07
N TYR A 538 9.94 5.27 -26.90
CA TYR A 538 11.15 5.75 -26.21
C TYR A 538 10.86 6.30 -24.82
N LEU A 539 9.89 7.22 -24.70
CA LEU A 539 9.63 7.89 -23.43
C LEU A 539 9.08 6.92 -22.37
N MET A 540 8.12 6.07 -22.74
CA MET A 540 7.45 5.15 -21.81
C MET A 540 8.42 4.15 -21.16
N PRO A 541 9.32 3.44 -21.89
CA PRO A 541 10.32 2.59 -21.25
C PRO A 541 11.23 3.36 -20.28
N VAL A 542 11.69 4.56 -20.65
CA VAL A 542 12.54 5.38 -19.76
C VAL A 542 11.79 5.81 -18.51
N MET A 543 10.54 6.27 -18.65
CA MET A 543 9.66 6.61 -17.54
C MET A 543 9.39 5.41 -16.63
N MET A 544 9.24 4.21 -17.20
CA MET A 544 9.04 2.99 -16.43
C MET A 544 10.26 2.62 -15.59
N ILE A 545 11.49 2.86 -16.07
CA ILE A 545 12.69 2.71 -15.23
C ILE A 545 12.59 3.64 -14.02
N VAL A 546 12.36 4.94 -14.24
CA VAL A 546 12.29 5.92 -13.15
C VAL A 546 11.19 5.56 -12.14
N TRP A 547 10.02 5.16 -12.61
CA TRP A 547 8.89 4.87 -11.74
C TRP A 547 9.03 3.54 -10.99
N PHE A 548 9.48 2.48 -11.66
CA PHE A 548 9.53 1.13 -11.09
C PHE A 548 10.84 0.83 -10.34
N ASN A 549 11.89 1.65 -10.48
CA ASN A 549 13.19 1.39 -9.83
C ASN A 549 13.07 1.16 -8.31
N ASN A 550 12.15 1.86 -7.66
CA ASN A 550 11.88 1.71 -6.24
C ASN A 550 10.82 0.65 -5.91
N TYR A 551 10.08 0.10 -6.88
CA TYR A 551 8.99 -0.88 -6.65
C TYR A 551 9.50 -2.30 -6.36
N ALA A 552 8.59 -3.17 -5.90
CA ALA A 552 8.86 -4.59 -5.69
C ALA A 552 9.45 -5.25 -6.96
N SER A 553 10.58 -5.93 -6.81
CA SER A 553 11.32 -6.56 -7.90
C SER A 553 10.52 -7.69 -8.54
N GLY A 554 9.69 -8.40 -7.77
CA GLY A 554 8.75 -9.41 -8.27
C GLY A 554 7.71 -8.84 -9.24
N LEU A 555 7.27 -7.59 -9.03
CA LEU A 555 6.38 -6.90 -9.97
C LEU A 555 7.12 -6.59 -11.28
N SER A 556 8.33 -6.03 -11.20
CA SER A 556 9.16 -5.73 -12.37
C SER A 556 9.52 -7.00 -13.16
N TYR A 557 9.81 -8.10 -12.45
CA TYR A 557 10.05 -9.42 -13.04
C TYR A 557 8.81 -9.96 -13.76
N TYR A 558 7.61 -9.85 -13.17
CA TYR A 558 6.36 -10.19 -13.82
C TYR A 558 6.17 -9.42 -15.14
N TYR A 559 6.40 -8.10 -15.14
CA TYR A 559 6.27 -7.29 -16.36
C TYR A 559 7.31 -7.66 -17.41
N PHE A 560 8.55 -7.92 -17.00
CA PHE A 560 9.59 -8.42 -17.89
C PHE A 560 9.14 -9.72 -18.58
N LEU A 561 8.69 -10.71 -17.81
CA LEU A 561 8.19 -11.97 -18.34
C LEU A 561 6.96 -11.79 -19.24
N SER A 562 6.02 -10.94 -18.84
CA SER A 562 4.83 -10.62 -19.62
C SER A 562 5.20 -10.03 -20.99
N ASN A 563 6.18 -9.14 -21.04
CA ASN A 563 6.71 -8.57 -22.28
C ASN A 563 7.46 -9.63 -23.11
N MET A 564 8.27 -10.49 -22.48
CA MET A 564 8.98 -11.57 -23.16
C MET A 564 8.03 -12.59 -23.79
N PHE A 565 7.00 -13.02 -23.08
CA PHE A 565 5.98 -13.91 -23.64
C PHE A 565 5.18 -13.24 -24.74
N THR A 566 4.86 -11.95 -24.60
CA THR A 566 4.19 -11.19 -25.67
C THR A 566 5.07 -11.17 -26.92
N LEU A 567 6.36 -10.88 -26.76
CA LEU A 567 7.33 -10.90 -27.85
C LEU A 567 7.40 -12.27 -28.52
N GLY A 568 7.52 -13.34 -27.74
CA GLY A 568 7.54 -14.71 -28.23
C GLY A 568 6.26 -15.09 -28.98
N GLN A 569 5.08 -14.75 -28.43
CA GLN A 569 3.79 -14.94 -29.08
C GLN A 569 3.74 -14.21 -30.42
N THR A 570 4.14 -12.94 -30.45
CA THR A 570 4.12 -12.13 -31.68
C THR A 570 5.06 -12.69 -32.76
N LEU A 571 6.27 -13.11 -32.39
CA LEU A 571 7.22 -13.74 -33.31
C LEU A 571 6.68 -15.08 -33.85
N LEU A 572 6.11 -15.90 -32.97
CA LEU A 572 5.50 -17.18 -33.34
C LEU A 572 4.33 -16.96 -34.30
N ILE A 573 3.39 -16.08 -33.97
CA ILE A 573 2.23 -15.82 -34.82
C ILE A 573 2.66 -15.24 -36.17
N ARG A 574 3.65 -14.34 -36.21
CA ARG A 574 4.18 -13.79 -37.47
C ARG A 574 4.73 -14.88 -38.40
N ARG A 575 5.28 -15.97 -37.86
CA ARG A 575 5.78 -17.10 -38.66
C ARG A 575 4.65 -17.93 -39.29
N PHE A 576 3.47 -17.96 -38.68
CA PHE A 576 2.33 -18.76 -39.15
C PHE A 576 1.30 -17.95 -39.95
N VAL A 577 1.41 -16.63 -39.97
CA VAL A 577 0.47 -15.74 -40.66
C VAL A 577 1.05 -15.29 -41.99
N ASP A 578 0.39 -15.69 -43.08
CA ASP A 578 0.72 -15.29 -44.44
C ASP A 578 -0.01 -13.98 -44.81
N ASP A 579 0.78 -12.93 -45.07
CA ASP A 579 0.31 -11.59 -45.38
C ASP A 579 -0.37 -11.53 -46.77
N GLU A 580 0.03 -12.37 -47.75
CA GLU A 580 -0.58 -12.43 -49.09
C GLU A 580 -1.97 -13.07 -49.05
N ALA A 581 -2.10 -14.18 -48.32
CA ALA A 581 -3.38 -14.84 -48.09
C ALA A 581 -4.37 -13.92 -47.35
N ILE A 582 -3.89 -13.05 -46.47
CA ILE A 582 -4.71 -12.01 -45.82
C ILE A 582 -5.17 -10.96 -46.84
N LEU A 583 -4.26 -10.44 -47.68
CA LEU A 583 -4.58 -9.43 -48.69
C LEU A 583 -5.66 -9.93 -49.65
N ALA A 584 -5.51 -11.16 -50.16
CA ALA A 584 -6.47 -11.80 -51.06
C ALA A 584 -7.88 -11.87 -50.42
N LYS A 585 -7.98 -12.33 -49.17
CA LYS A 585 -9.24 -12.38 -48.42
C LYS A 585 -9.85 -10.98 -48.18
N LEU A 586 -9.03 -9.95 -47.99
CA LEU A 586 -9.51 -8.58 -47.82
C LEU A 586 -10.08 -8.01 -49.12
N HIS A 587 -9.45 -8.27 -50.26
CA HIS A 587 -9.97 -7.86 -51.57
C HIS A 587 -11.27 -8.58 -51.94
N GLU A 588 -11.42 -9.86 -51.60
CA GLU A 588 -12.69 -10.57 -51.73
C GLU A 588 -13.78 -9.99 -50.85
N ASN A 589 -13.46 -9.65 -49.59
CA ASN A 589 -14.41 -9.02 -48.69
C ASN A 589 -14.82 -7.61 -49.14
N ALA A 590 -13.93 -6.88 -49.81
CA ALA A 590 -14.25 -5.59 -50.41
C ALA A 590 -15.31 -5.66 -51.54
N LYS A 591 -15.49 -6.85 -52.14
CA LYS A 591 -16.53 -7.11 -53.15
C LYS A 591 -17.89 -7.43 -52.53
N LYS A 592 -17.95 -7.75 -51.23
CA LYS A 592 -19.20 -8.07 -50.52
C LYS A 592 -19.87 -6.78 -50.01
N PRO A 593 -21.20 -6.70 -50.00
CA PRO A 593 -21.90 -5.53 -49.45
C PRO A 593 -21.59 -5.37 -47.96
N VAL A 594 -21.23 -4.15 -47.54
CA VAL A 594 -20.92 -3.83 -46.15
C VAL A 594 -22.19 -3.95 -45.30
N LYS A 595 -22.30 -5.01 -44.48
CA LYS A 595 -23.41 -5.13 -43.51
C LYS A 595 -23.28 -4.02 -42.45
N LYS A 596 -24.23 -3.09 -42.42
CA LYS A 596 -24.29 -2.03 -41.40
C LYS A 596 -24.65 -2.65 -40.03
N SER A 597 -23.98 -2.19 -38.97
CA SER A 597 -24.36 -2.55 -37.59
C SER A 597 -25.59 -1.73 -37.15
N ARG A 598 -26.50 -2.34 -36.37
CA ARG A 598 -27.69 -1.65 -35.80
C ARG A 598 -27.34 -0.35 -35.06
N PHE A 599 -26.16 -0.28 -34.43
CA PHE A 599 -25.69 0.94 -33.76
C PHE A 599 -25.33 2.06 -34.75
N GLN A 600 -24.75 1.70 -35.91
CA GLN A 600 -24.40 2.67 -36.96
C GLN A 600 -25.65 3.22 -37.65
N GLU A 601 -26.66 2.38 -37.89
CA GLU A 601 -27.95 2.84 -38.42
C GLU A 601 -28.61 3.84 -37.47
N LYS A 602 -28.54 3.58 -36.15
CA LYS A 602 -29.07 4.48 -35.12
C LYS A 602 -28.32 5.82 -35.07
N LEU A 603 -27.00 5.82 -35.20
CA LEU A 603 -26.20 7.05 -35.28
C LEU A 603 -26.49 7.85 -36.56
N GLU A 604 -26.66 7.20 -37.71
CA GLU A 604 -27.07 7.87 -38.96
C GLU A 604 -28.46 8.48 -38.86
N GLN A 605 -29.41 7.79 -38.21
CA GLN A 605 -30.76 8.33 -37.96
C GLN A 605 -30.71 9.57 -37.06
N ILE A 606 -29.90 9.54 -35.99
CA ILE A 606 -29.71 10.70 -35.10
C ILE A 606 -29.04 11.87 -35.84
N ALA A 607 -28.02 11.60 -36.66
CA ALA A 607 -27.35 12.63 -37.45
C ALA A 607 -28.29 13.26 -38.49
N LYS A 608 -29.07 12.45 -39.22
CA LYS A 608 -30.10 12.94 -40.15
C LYS A 608 -31.17 13.77 -39.43
N GLN A 609 -31.61 13.36 -38.25
CA GLN A 609 -32.55 14.15 -37.44
C GLN A 609 -31.96 15.50 -37.01
N GLN A 610 -30.66 15.56 -36.68
CA GLN A 610 -29.99 16.81 -36.35
C GLN A 610 -29.80 17.75 -37.55
N GLU A 611 -29.52 17.21 -38.74
CA GLU A 611 -29.44 18.01 -39.97
C GLU A 611 -30.82 18.56 -40.38
N ILE A 612 -31.87 17.76 -40.26
CA ILE A 612 -33.26 18.20 -40.49
C ILE A 612 -33.66 19.30 -39.49
N GLN A 613 -33.23 19.20 -38.22
CA GLN A 613 -33.47 20.26 -37.22
C GLN A 613 -32.66 21.54 -37.47
N LYS A 614 -31.43 21.45 -38.01
CA LYS A 614 -30.63 22.62 -38.39
C LYS A 614 -31.15 23.30 -39.66
N GLY A 615 -31.67 22.54 -40.62
CA GLY A 615 -32.31 23.06 -41.83
C GLY A 615 -33.64 23.76 -41.58
N LYS A 616 -34.32 23.46 -40.46
CA LYS A 616 -35.53 24.17 -40.01
C LYS A 616 -35.25 25.44 -39.17
N ARG A 617 -33.98 25.71 -38.86
CA ARG A 617 -33.52 26.86 -38.05
C ARG A 617 -32.75 27.91 -38.86
N LYS A 618 -32.56 27.70 -40.16
CA LYS A 618 -32.24 28.72 -41.16
C LYS A 618 -33.52 29.09 -41.86
#